data_AF-A0ABD3LQH3-F1
#
_entry.id   AF-A0ABD3LQH3-F1
#
_cell.length_a   1.000
_cell.length_b   1.000
_cell.length_c   1.000
_cell.angle_alpha   90.00
_cell.angle_beta   90.00
_cell.angle_gamma   90.00
#
_symmetry.space_group_name_H-M   'P 1'
#
loop_
_entity.id
_entity.type
_entity.pdbx_description
1 polymer ?
#
loop_
_entity_poly.entity_id
_entity_poly.type
_entity_poly.pdbx_seq_one_letter_code
_entity_poly.pdbx_strand_id
1 'polypeptide(L)'
;MATALGAASTAVPGDRRAAAAAAFRSFTGLKSSGSVPLARQLNALSLSSGSSSSAPSSASVVRAVSTPIKPETAAEPKRSKVEIIKEQSNYIRYPLNEELLTDAPNINESAIQIIKFHGSYQQYNRDERGGRSYSFMLRTKNPFGNVPNQLYLVMDDLADQFGIGTLRLTTRQTFQLHGVLKKDLKTVMSTIIMNMGSTLGACGDLNRNVLAPAAPYARKDYKFAQETAENIAALLTPQSGFYFDMWVNGEKITSDEPAEVVKARNDNSHGTNFPDSPEPIYGTQFLPRKFKIAVTVPTDNSVDIFTNDVGVVVISNEEGEPQGFNLYVGGGMGRTHRVETTFARLSEPLGYVPKEDILYAIKAIVVTQRENGRRDDRKYSRMKYLVSSWGIEKFRSVVEQYYGRKFEPIRELPEWEFKSYLGWQKQGDGGWFCGLHVDNGRIGGNMKKALREIIEQYNLNVRLTPNQNLILCDIRNAWKRPITKALAQGGFLEPKYVDSLNITAMACPALPLCPLAITEAERGIPDLLKRARAVFDKVGLKYNESLVIRVTGCPNGCARPYMAELGLVGDGPNSYQVRLTLSQCLISPENYQNKLILTFNLCGKTDLARRDTKSDINSKNFYE
;
A
#
# COMPACT_ATOMS: atom_id res chain seq x y z
N MET A 1 -30.94 35.70 -38.81
CA MET A 1 -32.33 36.20 -38.99
C MET A 1 -33.28 35.09 -38.58
N ALA A 2 -34.31 35.44 -37.80
CA ALA A 2 -35.34 34.60 -37.18
C ALA A 2 -36.15 33.75 -38.21
N THR A 3 -36.88 32.67 -37.91
CA THR A 3 -37.99 32.39 -36.96
C THR A 3 -38.32 30.87 -37.09
N ALA A 4 -38.49 30.04 -36.05
CA ALA A 4 -39.61 29.84 -35.10
C ALA A 4 -40.67 28.76 -35.49
N LEU A 5 -40.79 27.76 -34.59
CA LEU A 5 -41.98 27.05 -34.06
C LEU A 5 -42.79 26.02 -34.90
N GLY A 6 -43.05 24.86 -34.28
CA GLY A 6 -44.14 23.92 -34.62
C GLY A 6 -44.02 22.58 -33.86
N ALA A 7 -45.05 22.21 -33.10
CA ALA A 7 -45.00 21.26 -31.98
C ALA A 7 -45.60 19.85 -32.24
N ALA A 8 -45.15 18.90 -31.41
CA ALA A 8 -45.85 17.75 -30.77
C ALA A 8 -46.82 16.85 -31.57
N SER A 9 -46.54 15.54 -31.60
CA SER A 9 -47.27 14.51 -30.81
C SER A 9 -46.65 13.11 -31.04
N THR A 10 -46.35 12.38 -29.97
CA THR A 10 -46.05 10.94 -30.03
C THR A 10 -46.75 10.23 -28.89
N ALA A 11 -47.46 9.18 -29.28
CA ALA A 11 -48.42 8.41 -28.50
C ALA A 11 -47.78 7.55 -27.40
N VAL A 12 -48.56 7.35 -26.34
CA VAL A 12 -48.34 6.36 -25.27
C VAL A 12 -49.22 5.14 -25.54
N PRO A 13 -48.67 3.91 -25.46
CA PRO A 13 -49.37 2.76 -24.92
C PRO A 13 -48.61 2.29 -23.66
N GLY A 14 -49.24 1.87 -22.57
CA GLY A 14 -50.46 1.08 -22.45
C GLY A 14 -50.13 -0.01 -21.43
N ASP A 15 -50.61 0.21 -20.21
CA ASP A 15 -50.40 -0.63 -19.03
C ASP A 15 -51.10 -2.00 -19.19
N ARG A 16 -50.39 -3.11 -18.98
CA ARG A 16 -50.99 -4.44 -18.75
C ARG A 16 -50.18 -5.27 -17.76
N ARG A 17 -50.74 -5.39 -16.56
CA ARG A 17 -50.45 -6.43 -15.57
C ARG A 17 -50.76 -7.82 -16.13
N ALA A 18 -49.88 -8.79 -15.86
CA ALA A 18 -50.22 -10.21 -15.80
C ALA A 18 -49.32 -10.92 -14.77
N ALA A 19 -49.96 -11.64 -13.86
CA ALA A 19 -49.36 -12.46 -12.80
C ALA A 19 -49.39 -13.95 -13.19
N ALA A 20 -48.41 -14.71 -12.72
CA ALA A 20 -48.38 -16.18 -12.48
C ALA A 20 -46.92 -16.68 -12.63
N ALA A 21 -46.37 -17.67 -11.92
CA ALA A 21 -46.75 -18.43 -10.74
C ALA A 21 -45.48 -19.17 -10.30
N ALA A 22 -45.28 -19.32 -8.98
CA ALA A 22 -44.20 -20.09 -8.39
C ALA A 22 -44.50 -21.60 -8.49
N ALA A 23 -43.49 -22.41 -8.81
CA ALA A 23 -43.58 -23.87 -8.78
C ALA A 23 -42.68 -24.43 -7.66
N PHE A 24 -43.33 -24.86 -6.58
CA PHE A 24 -42.78 -25.75 -5.55
C PHE A 24 -42.58 -27.16 -6.13
N ARG A 25 -41.49 -27.83 -5.74
CA ARG A 25 -41.42 -29.30 -5.72
C ARG A 25 -40.92 -29.75 -4.36
N SER A 26 -41.82 -30.39 -3.60
CA SER A 26 -41.56 -31.16 -2.41
C SER A 26 -41.37 -32.64 -2.77
N PHE A 27 -40.46 -33.35 -2.10
CA PHE A 27 -40.71 -34.75 -1.71
C PHE A 27 -39.90 -35.16 -0.48
N THR A 28 -40.63 -35.71 0.49
CA THR A 28 -40.31 -36.41 1.75
C THR A 28 -39.79 -37.84 1.48
N GLY A 29 -39.04 -38.60 2.29
CA GLY A 29 -38.59 -38.58 3.68
C GLY A 29 -38.27 -40.04 4.10
N LEU A 30 -37.56 -40.30 5.22
CA LEU A 30 -37.75 -41.48 6.10
C LEU A 30 -36.89 -41.38 7.39
N LYS A 31 -37.33 -42.13 8.42
CA LYS A 31 -37.29 -41.81 9.85
C LYS A 31 -36.16 -42.48 10.67
N SER A 32 -35.91 -41.82 11.81
CA SER A 32 -35.38 -42.19 13.15
C SER A 32 -35.19 -43.65 13.61
N SER A 33 -34.13 -43.83 14.42
CA SER A 33 -34.06 -44.54 15.73
C SER A 33 -32.62 -44.37 16.26
N GLY A 34 -32.23 -44.20 17.52
CA GLY A 34 -32.83 -44.28 18.86
C GLY A 34 -31.75 -43.88 19.90
N SER A 35 -32.12 -43.87 21.17
CA SER A 35 -31.47 -43.24 22.34
C SER A 35 -30.48 -44.11 23.16
N VAL A 36 -29.36 -43.50 23.65
CA VAL A 36 -28.76 -43.48 25.05
C VAL A 36 -28.31 -44.85 25.69
N PRO A 37 -27.22 -45.03 26.52
CA PRO A 37 -26.70 -44.19 27.63
C PRO A 37 -25.16 -44.10 27.91
N LEU A 38 -24.87 -43.24 28.91
CA LEU A 38 -23.69 -43.06 29.78
C LEU A 38 -22.82 -44.30 30.12
N ALA A 39 -21.49 -44.07 30.28
CA ALA A 39 -20.73 -44.60 31.43
C ALA A 39 -19.46 -43.77 31.74
N ARG A 40 -19.33 -43.35 33.00
CA ARG A 40 -18.09 -42.90 33.66
C ARG A 40 -17.19 -44.11 33.91
N GLN A 41 -15.88 -43.96 33.82
CA GLN A 41 -14.96 -44.69 34.70
C GLN A 41 -13.70 -43.88 35.02
N LEU A 42 -13.55 -43.65 36.33
CA LEU A 42 -12.33 -43.26 37.03
C LEU A 42 -11.44 -44.50 37.21
N ASN A 43 -10.12 -44.32 37.23
CA ASN A 43 -9.15 -44.97 38.12
C ASN A 43 -7.75 -44.40 37.79
N ALA A 44 -7.11 -43.63 38.66
CA ALA A 44 -6.47 -44.01 39.92
C ALA A 44 -5.05 -44.56 39.72
N LEU A 45 -4.11 -43.72 40.15
CA LEU A 45 -2.68 -43.86 40.48
C LEU A 45 -2.15 -45.25 40.83
N SER A 46 -0.89 -45.50 40.44
CA SER A 46 0.09 -46.17 41.32
C SER A 46 1.53 -45.75 41.00
N LEU A 47 2.22 -45.22 42.00
CA LEU A 47 3.67 -45.05 42.06
C LEU A 47 4.36 -46.39 42.33
N SER A 48 5.54 -46.60 41.75
CA SER A 48 6.58 -47.41 42.40
C SER A 48 7.99 -46.99 41.94
N SER A 49 8.81 -46.70 42.94
CA SER A 49 10.24 -46.42 42.94
C SER A 49 11.11 -47.62 42.52
N GLY A 50 12.25 -47.35 41.88
CA GLY A 50 13.33 -48.34 41.72
C GLY A 50 14.52 -47.79 40.95
N SER A 51 15.60 -47.50 41.67
CA SER A 51 16.90 -47.02 41.20
C SER A 51 17.74 -48.11 40.52
N SER A 52 18.41 -47.80 39.41
CA SER A 52 19.74 -48.34 39.11
C SER A 52 20.46 -47.54 38.01
N SER A 53 21.71 -47.26 38.28
CA SER A 53 22.72 -46.49 37.55
C SER A 53 23.21 -47.13 36.24
N SER A 54 23.35 -46.31 35.19
CA SER A 54 24.45 -46.40 34.22
C SER A 54 24.51 -45.12 33.36
N ALA A 55 25.67 -44.47 33.33
CA ALA A 55 26.00 -43.40 32.37
C ALA A 55 26.26 -44.02 30.99
N PRO A 56 26.10 -43.28 29.85
CA PRO A 56 27.19 -42.37 29.43
C PRO A 56 26.79 -41.12 28.60
N SER A 57 27.81 -40.27 28.43
CA SER A 57 28.08 -39.32 27.33
C SER A 57 27.17 -38.12 27.08
N SER A 58 27.66 -36.97 27.55
CA SER A 58 27.71 -35.65 26.90
C SER A 58 26.80 -35.39 25.68
N ALA A 59 25.63 -34.85 25.95
CA ALA A 59 24.96 -33.91 25.06
C ALA A 59 24.57 -32.68 25.90
N SER A 60 25.24 -31.55 25.69
CA SER A 60 24.92 -30.31 26.39
C SER A 60 23.61 -29.74 25.83
N VAL A 61 22.49 -30.21 26.37
CA VAL A 61 21.19 -29.54 26.27
C VAL A 61 21.30 -28.28 27.13
N VAL A 62 21.57 -27.14 26.51
CA VAL A 62 21.51 -25.85 27.18
C VAL A 62 20.05 -25.44 27.32
N ARG A 63 19.58 -25.64 28.57
CA ARG A 63 18.56 -24.92 29.34
C ARG A 63 17.58 -24.05 28.57
N ALA A 64 16.30 -24.42 28.75
CA ALA A 64 15.17 -23.52 28.74
C ALA A 64 15.54 -22.13 29.27
N VAL A 65 15.42 -21.12 28.41
CA VAL A 65 15.39 -19.73 28.86
C VAL A 65 14.15 -19.63 29.72
N SER A 66 14.37 -19.42 31.02
CA SER A 66 13.33 -19.11 31.99
C SER A 66 12.49 -17.97 31.41
N THR A 67 11.28 -18.28 30.94
CA THR A 67 10.23 -17.26 30.87
C THR A 67 10.12 -16.72 32.30
N PRO A 68 10.32 -15.40 32.53
CA PRO A 68 10.08 -14.85 33.85
C PRO A 68 8.64 -15.22 34.23
N ILE A 69 8.47 -15.93 35.34
CA ILE A 69 7.16 -16.08 35.96
C ILE A 69 6.72 -14.65 36.25
N LYS A 70 5.74 -14.19 35.47
CA LYS A 70 5.18 -12.85 35.61
C LYS A 70 4.55 -12.80 37.00
N PRO A 71 4.90 -11.85 37.87
CA PRO A 71 4.24 -11.72 39.17
C PRO A 71 2.74 -11.60 38.94
N GLU A 72 1.91 -12.25 39.76
CA GLU A 72 0.44 -12.17 39.73
C GLU A 72 -0.11 -10.74 39.97
N THR A 73 0.78 -9.75 40.14
CA THR A 73 0.49 -8.32 40.28
C THR A 73 1.00 -7.48 39.09
N ALA A 74 1.33 -8.09 37.95
CA ALA A 74 1.68 -7.31 36.76
C ALA A 74 0.42 -6.63 36.18
N ALA A 75 0.33 -5.31 36.33
CA ALA A 75 -0.68 -4.49 35.68
C ALA A 75 -0.87 -4.90 34.21
N GLU A 76 -2.12 -4.98 33.76
CA GLU A 76 -2.40 -5.35 32.37
C GLU A 76 -1.57 -4.48 31.42
N PRO A 77 -0.91 -5.08 30.41
CA PRO A 77 -0.09 -4.33 29.48
C PRO A 77 -0.94 -3.26 28.81
N LYS A 78 -0.50 -2.00 28.91
CA LYS A 78 -1.20 -0.86 28.33
C LYS A 78 -1.42 -1.08 26.83
N ARG A 79 -2.67 -0.98 26.36
CA ARG A 79 -3.04 -1.17 24.96
C ARG A 79 -3.64 0.11 24.38
N SER A 80 -3.39 0.36 23.09
CA SER A 80 -4.05 1.47 22.39
C SER A 80 -5.54 1.19 22.20
N LYS A 81 -6.36 2.25 22.11
CA LYS A 81 -7.81 2.13 21.84
C LYS A 81 -8.13 1.27 20.60
N VAL A 82 -7.28 1.30 19.58
CA VAL A 82 -7.48 0.51 18.34
C VAL A 82 -7.31 -0.98 18.59
N GLU A 83 -6.48 -1.40 19.55
CA GLU A 83 -6.38 -2.82 19.90
C GLU A 83 -7.66 -3.32 20.57
N ILE A 84 -8.28 -2.49 21.42
CA ILE A 84 -9.56 -2.81 22.05
C ILE A 84 -10.66 -2.90 20.98
N ILE A 85 -10.70 -1.94 20.05
CA ILE A 85 -11.65 -1.97 18.92
C ILE A 85 -11.48 -3.24 18.09
N LYS A 86 -10.25 -3.63 17.74
CA LYS A 86 -9.99 -4.86 16.96
C LYS A 86 -10.50 -6.10 17.70
N GLU A 87 -10.20 -6.22 18.98
CA GLU A 87 -10.62 -7.35 19.81
C GLU A 87 -12.15 -7.51 19.85
N GLN A 88 -12.86 -6.40 20.06
CA GLN A 88 -14.32 -6.40 20.24
C GLN A 88 -15.08 -6.38 18.91
N SER A 89 -14.39 -6.40 17.77
CA SER A 89 -15.01 -6.18 16.47
C SER A 89 -15.55 -7.44 15.78
N ASN A 90 -15.43 -8.62 16.38
CA ASN A 90 -15.73 -9.89 15.71
C ASN A 90 -15.04 -9.98 14.33
N TYR A 91 -13.70 -9.87 14.37
CA TYR A 91 -12.86 -9.79 13.17
C TYR A 91 -13.33 -8.69 12.22
N ILE A 92 -13.37 -7.44 12.71
CA ILE A 92 -13.56 -6.23 11.90
C ILE A 92 -15.00 -6.10 11.34
N ARG A 93 -16.01 -6.75 11.92
CA ARG A 93 -17.42 -6.58 11.52
C ARG A 93 -18.15 -5.50 12.33
N TYR A 94 -18.04 -5.56 13.66
CA TYR A 94 -18.84 -4.79 14.61
C TYR A 94 -18.06 -3.63 15.24
N PRO A 95 -18.66 -2.43 15.46
CA PRO A 95 -20.03 -2.04 15.16
C PRO A 95 -20.23 -1.50 13.73
N LEU A 96 -19.29 -1.70 12.81
CA LEU A 96 -19.41 -1.15 11.46
C LEU A 96 -20.65 -1.66 10.71
N ASN A 97 -20.98 -2.95 10.87
CA ASN A 97 -22.18 -3.57 10.32
C ASN A 97 -23.47 -2.82 10.68
N GLU A 98 -23.61 -2.40 11.94
CA GLU A 98 -24.78 -1.63 12.40
C GLU A 98 -24.70 -0.17 11.97
N GLU A 99 -23.52 0.43 12.11
CA GLU A 99 -23.30 1.84 11.78
C GLU A 99 -23.54 2.15 10.31
N LEU A 100 -23.30 1.21 9.39
CA LEU A 100 -23.60 1.38 7.97
C LEU A 100 -25.11 1.45 7.68
N LEU A 101 -25.96 0.95 8.57
CA LEU A 101 -27.42 0.93 8.40
C LEU A 101 -28.12 2.17 8.98
N THR A 102 -27.42 2.99 9.76
CA THR A 102 -28.01 4.20 10.36
C THR A 102 -28.17 5.32 9.33
N ASP A 103 -29.17 6.20 9.53
CA ASP A 103 -29.42 7.35 8.64
C ASP A 103 -28.38 8.48 8.76
N ALA A 104 -27.52 8.43 9.80
CA ALA A 104 -26.48 9.43 10.00
C ALA A 104 -25.50 9.43 8.81
N PRO A 105 -25.09 10.60 8.27
CA PRO A 105 -24.17 10.67 7.12
C PRO A 105 -22.74 10.22 7.46
N ASN A 106 -22.44 10.06 8.75
CA ASN A 106 -21.18 9.59 9.30
C ASN A 106 -21.36 8.28 10.09
N ILE A 107 -20.25 7.72 10.54
CA ILE A 107 -20.18 6.57 11.44
C ILE A 107 -19.38 6.93 12.71
N ASN A 108 -19.57 6.16 13.78
CA ASN A 108 -18.94 6.38 15.09
C ASN A 108 -17.41 6.13 15.10
N GLU A 109 -16.74 6.45 16.21
CA GLU A 109 -15.26 6.36 16.34
C GLU A 109 -14.71 4.94 16.08
N SER A 110 -15.39 3.91 16.60
CA SER A 110 -14.98 2.51 16.42
C SER A 110 -15.13 2.10 14.95
N ALA A 111 -16.26 2.39 14.33
CA ALA A 111 -16.53 2.12 12.92
C ALA A 111 -15.57 2.91 12.00
N ILE A 112 -15.18 4.14 12.35
CA ILE A 112 -14.13 4.89 11.65
C ILE A 112 -12.79 4.13 11.64
N GLN A 113 -12.44 3.39 12.70
CA GLN A 113 -11.21 2.58 12.70
C GLN A 113 -11.38 1.30 11.89
N ILE A 114 -12.52 0.62 12.01
CA ILE A 114 -12.82 -0.66 11.38
C ILE A 114 -12.95 -0.53 9.86
N ILE A 115 -13.63 0.51 9.36
CA ILE A 115 -13.83 0.71 7.92
C ILE A 115 -12.51 0.85 7.15
N LYS A 116 -11.42 1.24 7.83
CA LYS A 116 -10.08 1.29 7.24
C LYS A 116 -9.59 -0.10 6.82
N PHE A 117 -9.95 -1.17 7.51
CA PHE A 117 -9.54 -2.52 7.11
C PHE A 117 -10.25 -2.96 5.82
N HIS A 118 -11.44 -2.41 5.56
CA HIS A 118 -12.19 -2.54 4.31
C HIS A 118 -11.76 -1.54 3.24
N GLY A 119 -10.64 -0.82 3.44
CA GLY A 119 -10.09 0.07 2.43
C GLY A 119 -10.77 1.41 2.27
N SER A 120 -11.61 1.84 3.22
CA SER A 120 -12.26 3.16 3.17
C SER A 120 -11.91 4.06 4.37
N TYR A 121 -12.02 5.37 4.18
CA TYR A 121 -11.85 6.40 5.21
C TYR A 121 -13.00 7.38 5.15
N GLN A 122 -13.67 7.60 6.28
CA GLN A 122 -14.49 8.79 6.46
C GLN A 122 -13.62 10.05 6.41
N GLN A 123 -14.09 11.04 5.67
CA GLN A 123 -13.51 12.34 5.48
C GLN A 123 -14.60 13.40 5.66
N TYR A 124 -14.17 14.66 5.74
CA TYR A 124 -15.06 15.79 5.55
C TYR A 124 -14.29 16.88 4.80
N ASN A 125 -15.03 17.71 4.07
CA ASN A 125 -14.45 18.82 3.34
C ASN A 125 -14.01 19.93 4.30
N ARG A 126 -12.71 20.20 4.37
CA ARG A 126 -12.15 21.22 5.25
C ARG A 126 -12.13 22.63 4.65
N ASP A 127 -12.52 22.79 3.39
CA ASP A 127 -12.70 24.11 2.80
C ASP A 127 -14.04 24.76 3.27
N GLU A 128 -15.01 23.94 3.70
CA GLU A 128 -16.30 24.41 4.23
C GLU A 128 -16.15 25.01 5.63
N ARG A 129 -16.77 26.17 5.86
CA ARG A 129 -16.83 26.85 7.16
C ARG A 129 -18.22 26.65 7.79
N GLY A 130 -18.26 26.27 9.08
CA GLY A 130 -19.51 26.20 9.85
C GLY A 130 -20.31 24.88 9.74
N GLY A 131 -19.87 23.92 8.91
CA GLY A 131 -20.49 22.60 8.75
C GLY A 131 -19.48 21.49 8.46
N ARG A 132 -19.95 20.24 8.45
CA ARG A 132 -19.15 19.07 8.03
C ARG A 132 -19.92 18.25 7.01
N SER A 133 -19.61 18.44 5.72
CA SER A 133 -20.06 17.51 4.69
C SER A 133 -19.20 16.25 4.74
N TYR A 134 -19.79 15.16 5.24
CA TYR A 134 -19.12 13.87 5.35
C TYR A 134 -19.12 13.13 4.01
N SER A 135 -17.98 12.52 3.71
CA SER A 135 -17.82 11.63 2.56
C SER A 135 -16.84 10.52 2.91
N PHE A 136 -16.68 9.57 2.00
CA PHE A 136 -15.78 8.44 2.15
C PHE A 136 -14.82 8.40 0.97
N MET A 137 -13.54 8.19 1.26
CA MET A 137 -12.56 7.81 0.25
C MET A 137 -12.34 6.30 0.30
N LEU A 138 -12.40 5.68 -0.87
CA LEU A 138 -12.04 4.28 -1.05
C LEU A 138 -10.63 4.20 -1.65
N ARG A 139 -9.89 3.17 -1.26
CA ARG A 139 -8.62 2.82 -1.88
C ARG A 139 -8.65 1.36 -2.32
N THR A 140 -8.22 1.11 -3.55
CA THR A 140 -8.14 -0.25 -4.10
C THR A 140 -6.87 -0.99 -3.62
N LYS A 141 -6.85 -2.31 -3.81
CA LYS A 141 -5.67 -3.18 -3.71
C LYS A 141 -5.37 -3.70 -5.11
N ASN A 142 -4.18 -3.38 -5.62
CA ASN A 142 -3.71 -3.70 -6.96
C ASN A 142 -2.24 -4.10 -6.86
N PRO A 143 -1.91 -5.34 -6.47
CA PRO A 143 -0.52 -5.80 -6.42
C PRO A 143 0.20 -5.41 -7.72
N PHE A 144 1.46 -4.98 -7.62
CA PHE A 144 2.29 -4.43 -8.71
C PHE A 144 1.63 -3.36 -9.61
N GLY A 145 0.52 -2.77 -9.16
CA GLY A 145 -0.23 -1.76 -9.90
C GLY A 145 -1.15 -2.29 -10.97
N ASN A 146 -1.40 -3.60 -11.04
CA ASN A 146 -2.24 -4.18 -12.09
C ASN A 146 -3.69 -3.75 -12.00
N VAL A 147 -4.24 -3.32 -13.12
CA VAL A 147 -5.64 -2.94 -13.26
C VAL A 147 -6.13 -3.54 -14.57
N PRO A 148 -6.96 -4.61 -14.49
CA PRO A 148 -7.66 -5.13 -15.66
C PRO A 148 -8.52 -4.06 -16.32
N ASN A 149 -8.71 -4.17 -17.64
CA ASN A 149 -9.56 -3.27 -18.41
C ASN A 149 -10.93 -3.03 -17.74
N GLN A 150 -11.64 -4.11 -17.40
CA GLN A 150 -12.95 -4.06 -16.76
C GLN A 150 -12.95 -3.25 -15.46
N LEU A 151 -11.95 -3.48 -14.60
CA LEU A 151 -11.82 -2.74 -13.35
C LEU A 151 -11.56 -1.25 -13.59
N TYR A 152 -10.77 -0.89 -14.60
CA TYR A 152 -10.53 0.51 -14.95
C TYR A 152 -11.84 1.22 -15.34
N LEU A 153 -12.61 0.63 -16.26
CA LEU A 153 -13.89 1.21 -16.72
C LEU A 153 -14.87 1.40 -15.57
N VAL A 154 -14.96 0.42 -14.67
CA VAL A 154 -15.79 0.51 -13.47
C VAL A 154 -15.33 1.61 -12.52
N MET A 155 -14.03 1.70 -12.23
CA MET A 155 -13.50 2.76 -11.37
C MET A 155 -13.75 4.14 -11.97
N ASP A 156 -13.63 4.28 -13.29
CA ASP A 156 -13.91 5.50 -14.02
C ASP A 156 -15.39 5.90 -13.92
N ASP A 157 -16.33 4.96 -14.09
CA ASP A 157 -17.77 5.20 -13.96
C ASP A 157 -18.16 5.55 -12.52
N LEU A 158 -17.64 4.82 -11.54
CA LEU A 158 -17.91 5.07 -10.13
C LEU A 158 -17.43 6.46 -9.69
N ALA A 159 -16.33 6.96 -10.27
CA ALA A 159 -15.82 8.28 -9.95
C ALA A 159 -16.79 9.40 -10.37
N ASP A 160 -17.49 9.24 -11.49
CA ASP A 160 -18.46 10.22 -11.99
C ASP A 160 -19.83 10.07 -11.33
N GLN A 161 -20.27 8.84 -11.09
CA GLN A 161 -21.61 8.56 -10.55
C GLN A 161 -21.71 8.78 -9.04
N PHE A 162 -20.68 8.40 -8.29
CA PHE A 162 -20.71 8.38 -6.82
C PHE A 162 -19.57 9.18 -6.17
N GLY A 163 -18.53 9.52 -6.94
CA GLY A 163 -17.40 10.31 -6.46
C GLY A 163 -17.54 11.80 -6.80
N ILE A 164 -16.37 12.46 -6.89
CA ILE A 164 -16.24 13.88 -7.30
C ILE A 164 -15.71 14.01 -8.73
N GLY A 165 -15.94 13.02 -9.60
CA GLY A 165 -15.51 13.02 -11.00
C GLY A 165 -14.01 12.87 -11.23
N THR A 166 -13.27 12.35 -10.23
CA THR A 166 -11.81 12.15 -10.35
C THR A 166 -11.34 10.82 -9.79
N LEU A 167 -10.33 10.26 -10.43
CA LEU A 167 -9.50 9.17 -9.91
C LEU A 167 -8.17 9.73 -9.43
N ARG A 168 -7.63 9.14 -8.37
CA ARG A 168 -6.33 9.53 -7.81
C ARG A 168 -5.37 8.34 -7.76
N LEU A 169 -4.38 8.33 -8.63
CA LEU A 169 -3.28 7.36 -8.64
C LEU A 169 -2.38 7.61 -7.43
N THR A 170 -1.95 6.57 -6.72
CA THR A 170 -1.22 6.74 -5.46
C THR A 170 0.26 6.37 -5.55
N THR A 171 1.03 6.81 -4.55
CA THR A 171 2.44 6.43 -4.35
C THR A 171 2.66 4.94 -4.07
N ARG A 172 1.59 4.14 -4.05
CA ARG A 172 1.62 2.70 -3.85
C ARG A 172 0.86 1.92 -4.92
N GLN A 173 0.75 2.46 -6.13
CA GLN A 173 0.17 1.77 -7.28
C GLN A 173 -1.29 1.34 -7.07
N THR A 174 -2.09 2.20 -6.43
CA THR A 174 -3.54 1.98 -6.23
C THR A 174 -4.33 3.21 -6.67
N PHE A 175 -5.63 3.04 -6.90
CA PHE A 175 -6.55 4.16 -7.01
C PHE A 175 -7.04 4.62 -5.64
N GLN A 176 -7.36 5.91 -5.55
CA GLN A 176 -8.29 6.44 -4.58
C GLN A 176 -9.47 7.10 -5.30
N LEU A 177 -10.67 6.82 -4.82
CA LEU A 177 -11.91 7.45 -5.25
C LEU A 177 -12.45 8.22 -4.05
N HIS A 178 -12.62 9.54 -4.20
CA HIS A 178 -13.00 10.45 -3.12
C HIS A 178 -14.45 10.90 -3.28
N GLY A 179 -15.08 11.28 -2.17
CA GLY A 179 -16.37 11.96 -2.17
C GLY A 179 -17.60 11.07 -2.12
N VAL A 180 -17.44 9.76 -1.92
CA VAL A 180 -18.57 8.82 -1.85
C VAL A 180 -19.41 9.07 -0.61
N LEU A 181 -20.72 9.22 -0.76
CA LEU A 181 -21.62 9.36 0.39
C LEU A 181 -21.82 8.01 1.09
N LYS A 182 -22.09 8.03 2.39
CA LYS A 182 -22.29 6.79 3.18
C LYS A 182 -23.34 5.86 2.56
N LYS A 183 -24.48 6.41 2.15
CA LYS A 183 -25.60 5.66 1.54
C LYS A 183 -25.21 4.89 0.28
N ASP A 184 -24.21 5.37 -0.45
CA ASP A 184 -23.75 4.79 -1.71
C ASP A 184 -22.55 3.85 -1.52
N LEU A 185 -21.96 3.84 -0.33
CA LEU A 185 -20.71 3.14 -0.06
C LEU A 185 -20.80 1.63 -0.32
N LYS A 186 -21.92 1.00 0.06
CA LYS A 186 -22.12 -0.44 -0.17
C LYS A 186 -22.20 -0.75 -1.66
N THR A 187 -22.97 0.05 -2.40
CA THR A 187 -23.06 -0.04 -3.87
C THR A 187 -21.67 0.04 -4.49
N VAL A 188 -20.91 1.11 -4.21
CA VAL A 188 -19.56 1.31 -4.76
C VAL A 188 -18.62 0.15 -4.42
N MET A 189 -18.57 -0.28 -3.15
CA MET A 189 -17.73 -1.41 -2.73
C MET A 189 -18.10 -2.70 -3.45
N SER A 190 -19.40 -3.04 -3.49
CA SER A 190 -19.89 -4.25 -4.14
C SER A 190 -19.60 -4.25 -5.65
N THR A 191 -19.75 -3.11 -6.33
CA THR A 191 -19.45 -2.97 -7.76
C THR A 191 -17.97 -3.20 -8.03
N ILE A 192 -17.07 -2.67 -7.20
CA ILE A 192 -15.62 -2.93 -7.32
C ILE A 192 -15.34 -4.43 -7.16
N ILE A 193 -15.92 -5.05 -6.12
CA ILE A 193 -15.72 -6.47 -5.81
C ILE A 193 -16.19 -7.36 -6.97
N MET A 194 -17.37 -7.08 -7.52
CA MET A 194 -17.97 -7.83 -8.64
C MET A 194 -17.26 -7.64 -9.98
N ASN A 195 -16.32 -6.70 -10.09
CA ASN A 195 -15.64 -6.35 -11.34
C ASN A 195 -14.11 -6.46 -11.21
N MET A 196 -13.64 -7.59 -10.68
CA MET A 196 -12.21 -7.95 -10.58
C MET A 196 -11.38 -7.03 -9.66
N GLY A 197 -12.04 -6.22 -8.82
CA GLY A 197 -11.39 -5.30 -7.90
C GLY A 197 -11.48 -5.75 -6.44
N SER A 198 -10.67 -5.10 -5.60
CA SER A 198 -10.78 -5.23 -4.14
C SER A 198 -10.30 -3.95 -3.46
N THR A 199 -10.84 -3.65 -2.29
CA THR A 199 -10.35 -2.62 -1.37
C THR A 199 -9.86 -3.22 -0.04
N LEU A 200 -9.99 -4.55 0.13
CA LEU A 200 -9.59 -5.27 1.33
C LEU A 200 -8.11 -5.02 1.67
N GLY A 201 -7.84 -4.56 2.89
CA GLY A 201 -6.47 -4.33 3.37
C GLY A 201 -5.75 -3.15 2.70
N ALA A 202 -6.41 -2.38 1.83
CA ALA A 202 -5.80 -1.17 1.27
C ALA A 202 -5.44 -0.14 2.36
N CYS A 203 -6.16 -0.20 3.50
CA CYS A 203 -5.91 0.60 4.69
C CYS A 203 -5.81 -0.30 5.95
N GLY A 204 -6.15 0.19 7.15
CA GLY A 204 -6.09 -0.62 8.38
C GLY A 204 -4.67 -0.96 8.88
N ASP A 205 -4.61 -1.79 9.93
CA ASP A 205 -3.40 -2.37 10.51
C ASP A 205 -3.14 -3.76 9.88
N LEU A 206 -2.93 -3.73 8.57
CA LEU A 206 -2.76 -4.86 7.67
C LEU A 206 -1.56 -4.65 6.74
N ASN A 207 -1.20 -5.70 6.00
CA ASN A 207 -0.36 -5.53 4.82
C ASN A 207 -1.07 -4.63 3.81
N ARG A 208 -0.36 -3.62 3.32
CA ARG A 208 -0.85 -2.70 2.29
C ARG A 208 -0.59 -3.28 0.91
N ASN A 209 -0.96 -2.53 -0.13
CA ASN A 209 -0.62 -2.89 -1.50
C ASN A 209 0.88 -3.18 -1.65
N VAL A 210 1.21 -4.32 -2.24
CA VAL A 210 2.58 -4.79 -2.46
C VAL A 210 3.07 -4.20 -3.77
N LEU A 211 4.18 -3.47 -3.71
CA LEU A 211 4.73 -2.82 -4.90
C LEU A 211 5.53 -3.82 -5.73
N ALA A 212 5.55 -3.60 -7.04
CA ALA A 212 6.54 -4.21 -7.94
C ALA A 212 6.81 -3.28 -9.13
N PRO A 213 7.84 -3.56 -9.94
CA PRO A 213 8.10 -2.82 -11.16
C PRO A 213 6.85 -2.77 -12.06
N ALA A 214 6.37 -1.56 -12.34
CA ALA A 214 5.12 -1.37 -13.06
C ALA A 214 5.25 -1.68 -14.56
N ALA A 215 6.44 -1.61 -15.15
CA ALA A 215 6.61 -1.85 -16.58
C ALA A 215 6.27 -3.31 -16.98
N PRO A 216 5.46 -3.52 -18.03
CA PRO A 216 5.11 -4.85 -18.55
C PRO A 216 6.23 -5.45 -19.40
N TYR A 217 7.45 -5.50 -18.88
CA TYR A 217 8.55 -6.15 -19.57
C TYR A 217 8.35 -7.67 -19.59
N ALA A 218 8.64 -8.28 -20.72
CA ALA A 218 8.60 -9.73 -20.91
C ALA A 218 9.77 -10.48 -20.22
N ARG A 219 10.70 -9.72 -19.62
CA ARG A 219 11.91 -10.22 -18.95
C ARG A 219 11.53 -11.11 -17.75
N LYS A 220 12.21 -12.26 -17.61
CA LYS A 220 11.87 -13.29 -16.61
C LYS A 220 11.86 -12.76 -15.18
N ASP A 221 12.86 -11.99 -14.81
CA ASP A 221 13.00 -11.39 -13.48
C ASP A 221 11.91 -10.35 -13.17
N TYR A 222 11.51 -9.53 -14.14
CA TYR A 222 10.39 -8.59 -13.98
C TYR A 222 9.07 -9.32 -13.78
N LYS A 223 8.79 -10.37 -14.57
CA LYS A 223 7.60 -11.22 -14.38
C LYS A 223 7.62 -11.88 -13.01
N PHE A 224 8.75 -12.47 -12.64
CA PHE A 224 8.91 -13.13 -11.34
C PHE A 224 8.76 -12.17 -10.16
N ALA A 225 9.25 -10.93 -10.27
CA ALA A 225 9.03 -9.89 -9.26
C ALA A 225 7.54 -9.52 -9.12
N GLN A 226 6.80 -9.45 -10.24
CA GLN A 226 5.37 -9.15 -10.27
C GLN A 226 4.55 -10.30 -9.66
N GLU A 227 4.80 -11.54 -10.09
CA GLU A 227 4.19 -12.75 -9.53
C GLU A 227 4.49 -12.90 -8.04
N THR A 228 5.73 -12.64 -7.61
CA THR A 228 6.09 -12.66 -6.19
C THR A 228 5.32 -11.60 -5.40
N ALA A 229 5.10 -10.41 -5.96
CA ALA A 229 4.31 -9.37 -5.31
C ALA A 229 2.82 -9.76 -5.19
N GLU A 230 2.25 -10.42 -6.20
CA GLU A 230 0.91 -11.00 -6.14
C GLU A 230 0.83 -12.09 -5.06
N ASN A 231 1.76 -13.04 -5.05
CA ASN A 231 1.80 -14.15 -4.10
C ASN A 231 1.94 -13.67 -2.65
N ILE A 232 2.78 -12.66 -2.40
CA ILE A 232 2.89 -12.03 -1.06
C ILE A 232 1.59 -11.29 -0.70
N ALA A 233 0.97 -10.60 -1.65
CA ALA A 233 -0.28 -9.90 -1.42
C ALA A 233 -1.44 -10.87 -1.11
N ALA A 234 -1.45 -12.02 -1.78
CA ALA A 234 -2.38 -13.12 -1.54
C ALA A 234 -2.13 -13.74 -0.16
N LEU A 235 -0.90 -14.17 0.14
CA LEU A 235 -0.46 -14.73 1.43
C LEU A 235 -0.99 -13.92 2.62
N LEU A 236 -0.86 -12.59 2.54
CA LEU A 236 -1.21 -11.63 3.58
C LEU A 236 -2.59 -11.00 3.38
N THR A 237 -3.51 -11.67 2.70
CA THR A 237 -4.93 -11.27 2.65
C THR A 237 -5.63 -11.76 3.92
N PRO A 238 -6.50 -10.94 4.55
CA PRO A 238 -7.35 -11.39 5.65
C PRO A 238 -8.25 -12.55 5.24
N GLN A 239 -8.35 -13.59 6.08
CA GLN A 239 -9.06 -14.83 5.76
C GLN A 239 -10.41 -14.99 6.47
N SER A 240 -10.74 -14.12 7.43
CA SER A 240 -11.93 -14.30 8.27
C SER A 240 -13.27 -14.04 7.57
N GLY A 241 -13.28 -13.61 6.32
CA GLY A 241 -14.49 -13.41 5.51
C GLY A 241 -15.24 -12.09 5.74
N PHE A 242 -14.81 -11.26 6.71
CA PHE A 242 -15.54 -10.04 7.10
C PHE A 242 -15.84 -9.11 5.91
N TYR A 243 -14.96 -9.10 4.92
CA TYR A 243 -15.08 -8.20 3.79
C TYR A 243 -16.26 -8.57 2.87
N PHE A 244 -16.42 -9.85 2.57
CA PHE A 244 -17.52 -10.31 1.71
C PHE A 244 -18.86 -10.33 2.45
N ASP A 245 -18.86 -10.66 3.75
CA ASP A 245 -20.06 -10.57 4.59
C ASP A 245 -20.68 -9.16 4.54
N MET A 246 -19.82 -8.14 4.63
CA MET A 246 -20.24 -6.73 4.71
C MET A 246 -20.73 -6.16 3.38
N TRP A 247 -20.00 -6.45 2.29
CA TRP A 247 -20.20 -5.72 1.02
C TRP A 247 -20.96 -6.50 -0.03
N VAL A 248 -20.94 -7.84 0.01
CA VAL A 248 -21.61 -8.72 -0.97
C VAL A 248 -22.43 -9.82 -0.28
N ASN A 249 -22.87 -9.56 0.95
CA ASN A 249 -23.76 -10.44 1.74
C ASN A 249 -23.21 -11.88 1.90
N GLY A 250 -21.89 -12.03 2.00
CA GLY A 250 -21.23 -13.32 2.18
C GLY A 250 -21.02 -14.13 0.89
N GLU A 251 -21.45 -13.60 -0.26
CA GLU A 251 -21.14 -14.22 -1.56
C GLU A 251 -19.63 -14.19 -1.79
N LYS A 252 -19.01 -15.36 -1.77
CA LYS A 252 -17.57 -15.49 -2.03
C LYS A 252 -17.35 -15.38 -3.54
N ILE A 253 -16.70 -14.31 -3.94
CA ILE A 253 -16.14 -14.23 -5.30
C ILE A 253 -14.85 -15.03 -5.30
N THR A 254 -14.88 -16.18 -5.97
CA THR A 254 -13.74 -17.08 -6.10
C THR A 254 -12.65 -16.44 -6.94
N SER A 255 -11.46 -16.29 -6.35
CA SER A 255 -10.21 -16.09 -7.08
C SER A 255 -9.34 -17.32 -6.86
N ASP A 256 -8.82 -17.92 -7.92
CA ASP A 256 -7.87 -19.02 -7.81
C ASP A 256 -6.61 -18.53 -7.12
N GLU A 257 -6.34 -19.09 -5.94
CA GLU A 257 -5.13 -18.80 -5.18
C GLU A 257 -4.06 -19.86 -5.47
N PRO A 258 -2.80 -19.47 -5.78
CA PRO A 258 -1.75 -20.43 -6.07
C PRO A 258 -1.50 -21.42 -4.93
N ALA A 259 -1.26 -22.69 -5.26
CA ALA A 259 -1.14 -23.76 -4.28
C ALA A 259 0.02 -23.54 -3.30
N GLU A 260 1.12 -22.95 -3.77
CA GLU A 260 2.27 -22.58 -2.95
C GLU A 260 1.93 -21.50 -1.91
N VAL A 261 1.03 -20.57 -2.24
CA VAL A 261 0.56 -19.53 -1.32
C VAL A 261 -0.30 -20.15 -0.23
N VAL A 262 -1.23 -21.05 -0.59
CA VAL A 262 -2.05 -21.80 0.36
C VAL A 262 -1.17 -22.65 1.28
N LYS A 263 -0.18 -23.35 0.71
CA LYS A 263 0.78 -24.17 1.47
C LYS A 263 1.56 -23.31 2.48
N ALA A 264 2.16 -22.20 2.05
CA ALA A 264 2.93 -21.32 2.93
C ALA A 264 2.05 -20.62 3.99
N ARG A 265 0.81 -20.27 3.64
CA ARG A 265 -0.15 -19.72 4.61
C ARG A 265 -0.47 -20.73 5.69
N ASN A 266 -0.75 -21.98 5.31
CA ASN A 266 -1.20 -23.02 6.23
C ASN A 266 -0.06 -23.67 7.02
N ASP A 267 1.18 -23.57 6.56
CA ASP A 267 2.34 -24.07 7.29
C ASP A 267 2.40 -23.47 8.70
N ASN A 268 2.51 -24.34 9.71
CA ASN A 268 2.68 -23.92 11.10
C ASN A 268 3.87 -24.65 11.75
N SER A 269 4.83 -25.13 10.94
CA SER A 269 5.97 -25.92 11.41
C SER A 269 6.82 -25.19 12.46
N HIS A 270 6.77 -23.86 12.46
CA HIS A 270 7.55 -22.98 13.35
C HIS A 270 6.66 -22.05 14.20
N GLY A 271 5.43 -22.46 14.52
CA GLY A 271 4.55 -21.70 15.42
C GLY A 271 4.16 -20.31 14.87
N THR A 272 4.03 -20.18 13.55
CA THR A 272 3.73 -18.91 12.87
C THR A 272 2.24 -18.59 12.84
N ASN A 273 1.37 -19.58 13.02
CA ASN A 273 -0.08 -19.47 12.88
C ASN A 273 -0.83 -19.66 14.21
N PHE A 274 -2.08 -19.20 14.19
CA PHE A 274 -3.13 -19.56 15.13
C PHE A 274 -4.06 -20.61 14.47
N PRO A 275 -3.91 -21.92 14.77
CA PRO A 275 -4.57 -23.00 14.03
C PRO A 275 -6.10 -22.91 13.95
N ASP A 276 -6.75 -22.43 15.01
CA ASP A 276 -8.21 -22.36 15.11
C ASP A 276 -8.77 -20.95 14.91
N SER A 277 -7.94 -20.01 14.47
CA SER A 277 -8.34 -18.62 14.23
C SER A 277 -8.89 -18.47 12.81
N PRO A 278 -10.03 -17.77 12.62
CA PRO A 278 -10.46 -17.25 11.32
C PRO A 278 -9.39 -16.44 10.58
N GLU A 279 -8.42 -15.90 11.32
CA GLU A 279 -7.23 -15.26 10.79
C GLU A 279 -5.99 -16.05 11.23
N PRO A 280 -5.52 -17.03 10.42
CA PRO A 280 -4.42 -17.91 10.84
C PRO A 280 -3.09 -17.17 11.01
N ILE A 281 -2.81 -16.18 10.14
CA ILE A 281 -1.61 -15.35 10.25
C ILE A 281 -1.87 -14.12 11.14
N TYR A 282 -2.99 -13.43 10.94
CA TYR A 282 -3.20 -12.14 11.61
C TYR A 282 -3.63 -12.28 13.07
N GLY A 283 -4.37 -13.34 13.42
CA GLY A 283 -5.04 -13.47 14.70
C GLY A 283 -6.07 -12.36 14.96
N THR A 284 -6.71 -12.40 16.12
CA THR A 284 -7.73 -11.42 16.54
C THR A 284 -7.24 -9.97 16.47
N GLN A 285 -5.97 -9.74 16.80
CA GLN A 285 -5.40 -8.40 16.93
C GLN A 285 -4.78 -7.87 15.64
N PHE A 286 -4.76 -8.63 14.54
CA PHE A 286 -4.05 -8.26 13.31
C PHE A 286 -2.62 -7.77 13.61
N LEU A 287 -2.06 -6.87 12.80
CA LEU A 287 -0.76 -6.27 13.07
C LEU A 287 -0.87 -5.07 14.03
N PRO A 288 0.23 -4.65 14.68
CA PRO A 288 0.26 -3.42 15.48
C PRO A 288 -0.02 -2.16 14.64
N ARG A 289 0.33 -2.20 13.35
CA ARG A 289 0.17 -1.08 12.42
C ARG A 289 0.18 -1.57 10.97
N LYS A 290 -0.02 -0.62 10.04
CA LYS A 290 0.19 -0.85 8.60
C LYS A 290 1.57 -1.45 8.33
N PHE A 291 1.62 -2.41 7.42
CA PHE A 291 2.84 -3.07 6.96
C PHE A 291 2.96 -2.89 5.44
N LYS A 292 4.16 -2.59 4.94
CA LYS A 292 4.39 -2.23 3.54
C LYS A 292 5.53 -3.07 2.97
N ILE A 293 5.26 -3.68 1.83
CA ILE A 293 6.23 -4.51 1.12
C ILE A 293 6.44 -3.94 -0.28
N ALA A 294 7.67 -3.99 -0.78
CA ALA A 294 8.00 -3.72 -2.17
C ALA A 294 8.93 -4.82 -2.69
N VAL A 295 8.62 -5.31 -3.89
CA VAL A 295 9.42 -6.26 -4.65
C VAL A 295 10.04 -5.51 -5.82
N THR A 296 11.26 -5.85 -6.22
CA THR A 296 11.90 -5.29 -7.42
C THR A 296 12.97 -6.23 -7.97
N VAL A 297 13.61 -5.79 -9.04
CA VAL A 297 14.78 -6.43 -9.65
C VAL A 297 16.02 -5.55 -9.43
N PRO A 298 17.24 -6.09 -9.58
CA PRO A 298 18.47 -5.31 -9.47
C PRO A 298 18.43 -4.12 -10.43
N THR A 299 19.06 -3.00 -10.06
CA THR A 299 19.00 -1.67 -10.72
C THR A 299 17.68 -0.93 -10.61
N ASP A 300 16.52 -1.58 -10.52
CA ASP A 300 15.24 -0.88 -10.57
C ASP A 300 14.77 -0.43 -9.18
N ASN A 301 14.83 0.87 -8.90
CA ASN A 301 14.31 1.46 -7.67
C ASN A 301 13.08 2.35 -7.89
N SER A 302 12.28 2.06 -8.92
CA SER A 302 10.98 2.73 -9.13
C SER A 302 10.06 2.61 -7.90
N VAL A 303 10.19 1.52 -7.12
CA VAL A 303 9.38 1.21 -5.93
C VAL A 303 9.81 1.92 -4.65
N ASP A 304 10.93 2.67 -4.68
CA ASP A 304 11.52 3.35 -3.52
C ASP A 304 11.71 2.37 -2.34
N ILE A 305 12.46 1.30 -2.63
CA ILE A 305 12.50 0.04 -1.86
C ILE A 305 12.80 0.29 -0.39
N PHE A 306 13.74 1.18 -0.09
CA PHE A 306 14.24 1.45 1.26
C PHE A 306 13.20 2.07 2.21
N THR A 307 12.06 2.51 1.69
CA THR A 307 11.01 3.15 2.49
C THR A 307 9.97 2.18 3.04
N ASN A 308 10.09 0.89 2.70
CA ASN A 308 9.12 -0.17 3.02
C ASN A 308 9.50 -0.92 4.29
N ASP A 309 8.50 -1.52 4.96
CA ASP A 309 8.80 -2.40 6.10
C ASP A 309 9.64 -3.59 5.61
N VAL A 310 9.34 -4.14 4.42
CA VAL A 310 10.17 -5.13 3.73
C VAL A 310 10.45 -4.71 2.29
N GLY A 311 11.72 -4.77 1.90
CA GLY A 311 12.18 -4.72 0.51
C GLY A 311 12.62 -6.10 0.05
N VAL A 312 12.20 -6.52 -1.15
CA VAL A 312 12.51 -7.81 -1.75
C VAL A 312 13.15 -7.56 -3.12
N VAL A 313 14.33 -8.10 -3.37
CA VAL A 313 15.05 -7.93 -4.64
C VAL A 313 15.30 -9.28 -5.26
N VAL A 314 14.76 -9.53 -6.45
CA VAL A 314 15.01 -10.75 -7.21
C VAL A 314 16.51 -10.86 -7.53
N ILE A 315 17.10 -12.02 -7.30
CA ILE A 315 18.45 -12.34 -7.74
C ILE A 315 18.36 -13.42 -8.80
N SER A 316 19.01 -13.18 -9.94
CA SER A 316 19.07 -14.11 -11.06
C SER A 316 20.49 -14.61 -11.26
N ASN A 317 20.65 -15.73 -11.95
CA ASN A 317 21.94 -16.20 -12.44
C ASN A 317 22.37 -15.43 -13.71
N GLU A 318 23.51 -15.81 -14.29
CA GLU A 318 24.07 -15.16 -15.49
C GLU A 318 23.16 -15.30 -16.72
N GLU A 319 22.37 -16.37 -16.82
CA GLU A 319 21.38 -16.55 -17.89
C GLU A 319 20.06 -15.77 -17.66
N GLY A 320 19.95 -15.02 -16.56
CA GLY A 320 18.76 -14.23 -16.22
C GLY A 320 17.60 -15.05 -15.64
N GLU A 321 17.88 -16.25 -15.13
CA GLU A 321 16.92 -17.12 -14.46
C GLU A 321 16.88 -16.80 -12.95
N PRO A 322 15.71 -16.46 -12.37
CA PRO A 322 15.59 -16.18 -10.94
C PRO A 322 16.00 -17.36 -10.04
N GLN A 323 16.85 -17.08 -9.05
CA GLN A 323 17.38 -18.04 -8.08
C GLN A 323 16.86 -17.79 -6.66
N GLY A 324 16.53 -16.55 -6.31
CA GLY A 324 16.05 -16.20 -4.99
C GLY A 324 15.99 -14.70 -4.77
N PHE A 325 16.12 -14.27 -3.52
CA PHE A 325 15.84 -12.90 -3.12
C PHE A 325 16.79 -12.37 -2.06
N ASN A 326 17.28 -11.15 -2.25
CA ASN A 326 17.80 -10.33 -1.17
C ASN A 326 16.64 -9.65 -0.43
N LEU A 327 16.71 -9.60 0.89
CA LEU A 327 15.70 -9.01 1.76
C LEU A 327 16.27 -7.82 2.54
N TYR A 328 15.47 -6.76 2.65
CA TYR A 328 15.73 -5.56 3.46
C TYR A 328 14.57 -5.33 4.42
N VAL A 329 14.83 -4.85 5.64
CA VAL A 329 13.79 -4.65 6.66
C VAL A 329 13.89 -3.35 7.45
N GLY A 330 12.73 -2.84 7.89
CA GLY A 330 12.64 -1.75 8.85
C GLY A 330 12.64 -0.34 8.25
N GLY A 331 12.21 -0.16 7.01
CA GLY A 331 12.03 1.15 6.41
C GLY A 331 10.72 1.84 6.84
N GLY A 332 10.69 3.17 6.80
CA GLY A 332 9.44 3.90 6.94
C GLY A 332 9.57 5.40 7.19
N MET A 333 8.72 6.16 6.49
CA MET A 333 8.79 7.63 6.44
C MET A 333 8.17 8.37 7.63
N GLY A 334 7.05 7.89 8.17
CA GLY A 334 6.22 8.70 9.08
C GLY A 334 6.94 9.10 10.37
N ARG A 335 6.88 10.40 10.71
CA ARG A 335 7.33 10.98 11.97
C ARG A 335 6.34 12.03 12.47
N THR A 336 6.62 12.62 13.62
CA THR A 336 5.85 13.72 14.21
C THR A 336 6.77 14.93 14.41
N HIS A 337 6.31 16.14 14.09
CA HIS A 337 7.08 17.36 14.38
C HIS A 337 7.33 17.49 15.88
N ARG A 338 8.55 17.93 16.25
CA ARG A 338 8.97 18.16 17.64
C ARG A 338 8.94 16.92 18.55
N VAL A 339 8.93 15.73 17.95
CA VAL A 339 9.05 14.45 18.66
C VAL A 339 10.19 13.68 18.02
N GLU A 340 11.41 13.95 18.47
CA GLU A 340 12.67 13.44 17.86
C GLU A 340 12.83 11.93 17.95
N THR A 341 12.16 11.30 18.92
CA THR A 341 12.05 9.83 19.00
C THR A 341 11.23 9.22 17.85
N THR A 342 10.59 10.04 17.02
CA THR A 342 9.97 9.61 15.76
C THR A 342 10.73 10.14 14.55
N PHE A 343 11.26 9.24 13.72
CA PHE A 343 12.19 9.58 12.63
C PHE A 343 11.89 8.78 11.37
N ALA A 344 12.21 9.30 10.19
CA ALA A 344 12.24 8.50 8.96
C ALA A 344 13.44 7.54 9.02
N ARG A 345 13.29 6.32 8.49
CA ARG A 345 14.36 5.30 8.50
C ARG A 345 14.40 4.57 7.17
N LEU A 346 15.60 4.28 6.67
CA LEU A 346 15.83 3.34 5.57
C LEU A 346 15.75 1.90 6.08
N SER A 347 15.37 0.96 5.22
CA SER A 347 15.48 -0.46 5.55
C SER A 347 16.93 -0.93 5.49
N GLU A 348 17.32 -1.88 6.33
CA GLU A 348 18.66 -2.45 6.40
C GLU A 348 18.68 -3.87 5.78
N PRO A 349 19.82 -4.32 5.21
CA PRO A 349 19.98 -5.68 4.72
C PRO A 349 19.66 -6.73 5.80
N LEU A 350 18.75 -7.66 5.50
CA LEU A 350 18.46 -8.81 6.35
C LEU A 350 19.30 -10.02 5.95
N GLY A 351 19.33 -10.35 4.65
CA GLY A 351 20.03 -11.51 4.09
C GLY A 351 19.39 -11.99 2.79
N TYR A 352 19.84 -13.14 2.30
CA TYR A 352 19.35 -13.81 1.10
C TYR A 352 18.52 -15.06 1.44
N VAL A 353 17.53 -15.37 0.61
CA VAL A 353 16.78 -16.64 0.63
C VAL A 353 16.64 -17.23 -0.78
N PRO A 354 16.66 -18.57 -0.94
CA PRO A 354 16.24 -19.25 -2.16
C PRO A 354 14.80 -18.89 -2.55
N LYS A 355 14.48 -19.02 -3.85
CA LYS A 355 13.19 -18.55 -4.38
C LYS A 355 11.97 -19.26 -3.79
N GLU A 356 12.11 -20.53 -3.47
CA GLU A 356 11.08 -21.38 -2.86
C GLU A 356 10.72 -20.96 -1.42
N ASP A 357 11.64 -20.27 -0.74
CA ASP A 357 11.53 -19.94 0.68
C ASP A 357 10.91 -18.55 0.91
N ILE A 358 10.67 -17.77 -0.15
CA ILE A 358 10.28 -16.35 -0.04
C ILE A 358 9.01 -16.14 0.78
N LEU A 359 7.97 -16.96 0.60
CA LEU A 359 6.70 -16.79 1.31
C LEU A 359 6.84 -17.11 2.80
N TYR A 360 7.65 -18.11 3.15
CA TYR A 360 7.95 -18.49 4.53
C TYR A 360 8.77 -17.40 5.23
N ALA A 361 9.80 -16.86 4.56
CA ALA A 361 10.60 -15.76 5.06
C ALA A 361 9.76 -14.49 5.30
N ILE A 362 8.90 -14.12 4.34
CA ILE A 362 8.00 -12.98 4.48
C ILE A 362 7.03 -13.17 5.65
N LYS A 363 6.42 -14.36 5.76
CA LYS A 363 5.54 -14.71 6.88
C LYS A 363 6.27 -14.60 8.22
N ALA A 364 7.49 -15.13 8.31
CA ALA A 364 8.32 -15.06 9.51
C ALA A 364 8.57 -13.60 9.94
N ILE A 365 8.92 -12.70 9.01
CA ILE A 365 9.12 -11.26 9.29
C ILE A 365 7.81 -10.62 9.79
N VAL A 366 6.68 -10.93 9.14
CA VAL A 366 5.36 -10.41 9.54
C VAL A 366 4.98 -10.90 10.93
N VAL A 367 5.23 -12.18 11.25
CA VAL A 367 4.98 -12.77 12.56
C VAL A 367 5.87 -12.14 13.63
N THR A 368 7.16 -11.91 13.36
CA THR A 368 8.04 -11.19 14.28
C THR A 368 7.47 -9.80 14.61
N GLN A 369 7.00 -9.06 13.61
CA GLN A 369 6.34 -7.77 13.83
C GLN A 369 4.98 -7.91 14.56
N ARG A 370 4.21 -8.96 14.29
CA ARG A 370 2.91 -9.24 14.94
C ARG A 370 3.08 -9.44 16.45
N GLU A 371 4.08 -10.23 16.83
CA GLU A 371 4.34 -10.63 18.22
C GLU A 371 5.09 -9.56 19.01
N ASN A 372 6.04 -8.85 18.38
CA ASN A 372 6.98 -7.99 19.11
C ASN A 372 6.78 -6.49 18.86
N GLY A 373 5.99 -6.11 17.86
CA GLY A 373 5.72 -4.70 17.58
C GLY A 373 4.84 -4.07 18.66
N ARG A 374 5.20 -2.85 19.09
CA ARG A 374 4.50 -2.12 20.15
C ARG A 374 3.03 -1.85 19.82
N ARG A 375 2.15 -2.17 20.78
CA ARG A 375 0.68 -2.00 20.70
C ARG A 375 0.12 -1.01 21.74
N ASP A 376 0.99 -0.43 22.57
CA ASP A 376 0.69 0.55 23.61
C ASP A 376 0.60 1.98 23.03
N ASP A 377 1.61 2.39 22.27
CA ASP A 377 1.65 3.68 21.56
C ASP A 377 1.86 3.46 20.06
N ARG A 378 0.84 3.83 19.30
CA ARG A 378 0.79 3.68 17.84
C ARG A 378 1.86 4.50 17.12
N LYS A 379 2.44 5.55 17.72
CA LYS A 379 3.55 6.31 17.13
C LYS A 379 4.81 5.44 16.95
N TYR A 380 5.03 4.47 17.84
CA TYR A 380 6.21 3.58 17.85
C TYR A 380 5.91 2.16 17.38
N SER A 381 4.73 1.93 16.79
CA SER A 381 4.22 0.59 16.43
C SER A 381 4.78 0.01 15.12
N ARG A 382 5.39 0.84 14.26
CA ARG A 382 5.96 0.38 12.97
C ARG A 382 7.24 -0.41 13.18
N MET A 383 7.48 -1.39 12.32
CA MET A 383 8.62 -2.31 12.42
C MET A 383 9.98 -1.61 12.47
N LYS A 384 10.12 -0.44 11.83
CA LYS A 384 11.35 0.37 11.92
C LYS A 384 11.81 0.67 13.35
N TYR A 385 10.87 0.85 14.31
CA TYR A 385 11.22 1.11 15.70
C TYR A 385 11.66 -0.16 16.42
N LEU A 386 11.03 -1.30 16.08
CA LEU A 386 11.44 -2.61 16.58
C LEU A 386 12.88 -2.91 16.12
N VAL A 387 13.16 -2.80 14.82
CA VAL A 387 14.51 -3.02 14.26
C VAL A 387 15.51 -2.02 14.87
N SER A 388 15.16 -0.73 14.96
CA SER A 388 16.02 0.28 15.58
C SER A 388 16.32 -0.01 17.06
N SER A 389 15.38 -0.58 17.80
CA SER A 389 15.55 -0.89 19.22
C SER A 389 16.34 -2.18 19.47
N TRP A 390 16.22 -3.15 18.57
CA TRP A 390 16.84 -4.47 18.72
C TRP A 390 18.21 -4.56 18.04
N GLY A 391 18.45 -3.73 17.03
CA GLY A 391 19.51 -3.96 16.05
C GLY A 391 19.16 -5.06 15.06
N ILE A 392 19.79 -5.03 13.89
CA ILE A 392 19.49 -5.96 12.79
C ILE A 392 19.81 -7.42 13.14
N GLU A 393 20.87 -7.67 13.92
CA GLU A 393 21.32 -9.01 14.29
C GLU A 393 20.29 -9.75 15.17
N LYS A 394 19.80 -9.09 16.22
CA LYS A 394 18.75 -9.64 17.08
C LYS A 394 17.43 -9.79 16.30
N PHE A 395 17.11 -8.84 15.44
CA PHE A 395 15.92 -8.96 14.60
C PHE A 395 16.02 -10.19 13.69
N ARG A 396 17.15 -10.39 13.00
CA ARG A 396 17.41 -11.55 12.15
C ARG A 396 17.25 -12.85 12.93
N SER A 397 17.89 -12.98 14.09
CA SER A 397 17.85 -14.23 14.87
C SER A 397 16.44 -14.60 15.35
N VAL A 398 15.58 -13.62 15.63
CA VAL A 398 14.17 -13.87 15.99
C VAL A 398 13.33 -14.23 14.75
N VAL A 399 13.57 -13.59 13.60
CA VAL A 399 12.91 -13.99 12.34
C VAL A 399 13.28 -15.42 11.97
N GLU A 400 14.55 -15.80 12.10
CA GLU A 400 15.05 -17.16 11.82
C GLU A 400 14.35 -18.24 12.65
N GLN A 401 13.87 -17.93 13.86
CA GLN A 401 13.08 -18.86 14.68
C GLN A 401 11.72 -19.19 14.05
N TYR A 402 11.05 -18.20 13.46
CA TYR A 402 9.77 -18.38 12.77
C TYR A 402 9.95 -18.89 11.34
N TYR A 403 11.11 -18.63 10.73
CA TYR A 403 11.47 -19.13 9.40
C TYR A 403 11.95 -20.58 9.45
N GLY A 404 12.57 -21.02 10.54
CA GLY A 404 13.10 -22.37 10.73
C GLY A 404 14.46 -22.63 10.09
N ARG A 405 15.05 -21.61 9.46
CA ARG A 405 16.36 -21.65 8.77
C ARG A 405 17.09 -20.33 9.00
N LYS A 406 18.39 -20.31 8.68
CA LYS A 406 19.18 -19.09 8.67
C LYS A 406 19.08 -18.38 7.33
N PHE A 407 19.18 -17.05 7.36
CA PHE A 407 19.38 -16.28 6.13
C PHE A 407 20.83 -16.45 5.66
N GLU A 408 21.00 -16.56 4.34
CA GLU A 408 22.33 -16.47 3.73
C GLU A 408 22.82 -15.00 3.73
N PRO A 409 24.13 -14.76 3.61
CA PRO A 409 24.65 -13.42 3.35
C PRO A 409 23.98 -12.78 2.13
N ILE A 410 23.77 -11.46 2.20
CA ILE A 410 23.19 -10.71 1.09
C ILE A 410 24.10 -10.85 -0.15
N ARG A 411 23.50 -11.05 -1.32
CA ARG A 411 24.24 -11.06 -2.59
C ARG A 411 24.50 -9.63 -3.05
N GLU A 412 25.61 -9.39 -3.73
CA GLU A 412 25.93 -8.06 -4.24
C GLU A 412 24.86 -7.58 -5.24
N LEU A 413 24.59 -6.27 -5.20
CA LEU A 413 23.64 -5.62 -6.10
C LEU A 413 24.34 -4.48 -6.84
N PRO A 414 24.00 -4.26 -8.12
CA PRO A 414 24.42 -3.07 -8.85
C PRO A 414 23.80 -1.81 -8.25
N GLU A 415 24.27 -0.65 -8.70
CA GLU A 415 23.71 0.63 -8.31
C GLU A 415 22.21 0.75 -8.68
N TRP A 416 21.50 1.48 -7.84
CA TRP A 416 20.07 1.70 -7.99
C TRP A 416 19.79 2.88 -8.93
N GLU A 417 18.85 2.68 -9.84
CA GLU A 417 18.35 3.68 -10.77
C GLU A 417 16.87 3.94 -10.54
N PHE A 418 16.48 5.21 -10.60
CA PHE A 418 15.07 5.56 -10.67
C PHE A 418 14.55 5.33 -12.09
N LYS A 419 13.50 4.51 -12.23
CA LYS A 419 12.82 4.28 -13.51
C LYS A 419 11.39 4.84 -13.47
N SER A 420 11.12 5.84 -14.31
CA SER A 420 9.79 6.47 -14.40
C SER A 420 8.79 5.64 -15.21
N TYR A 421 9.31 4.84 -16.15
CA TYR A 421 8.56 4.08 -17.16
C TYR A 421 7.70 4.91 -18.11
N LEU A 422 7.98 6.22 -18.22
CA LEU A 422 7.20 7.12 -19.05
C LEU A 422 7.57 7.00 -20.54
N GLY A 423 6.61 7.38 -21.40
CA GLY A 423 6.76 7.36 -22.85
C GLY A 423 6.61 5.96 -23.46
N TRP A 424 6.83 5.90 -24.77
CA TRP A 424 6.70 4.67 -25.56
C TRP A 424 7.90 3.75 -25.42
N GLN A 425 7.67 2.52 -24.97
CA GLN A 425 8.72 1.53 -24.72
C GLN A 425 8.30 0.14 -25.22
N LYS A 426 9.27 -0.70 -25.56
CA LYS A 426 9.01 -2.08 -26.00
C LYS A 426 8.87 -3.00 -24.78
N GLN A 427 7.88 -3.89 -24.83
CA GLN A 427 7.70 -4.92 -23.78
C GLN A 427 8.72 -6.05 -23.90
N GLY A 428 9.14 -6.39 -25.12
CA GLY A 428 10.06 -7.50 -25.41
C GLY A 428 9.36 -8.75 -25.97
N ASP A 429 8.05 -8.72 -26.12
CA ASP A 429 7.19 -9.77 -26.72
C ASP A 429 6.57 -9.34 -28.07
N GLY A 430 7.08 -8.25 -28.66
CA GLY A 430 6.51 -7.61 -29.86
C GLY A 430 5.49 -6.51 -29.57
N GLY A 431 5.01 -6.40 -28.32
CA GLY A 431 4.14 -5.32 -27.85
C GLY A 431 4.90 -4.05 -27.42
N TRP A 432 4.14 -2.96 -27.31
CA TRP A 432 4.58 -1.69 -26.74
C TRP A 432 3.77 -1.38 -25.48
N PHE A 433 4.34 -0.58 -24.60
CA PHE A 433 3.59 0.12 -23.56
C PHE A 433 3.86 1.62 -23.64
N CYS A 434 2.94 2.41 -23.08
CA CYS A 434 3.09 3.85 -23.00
C CYS A 434 2.84 4.33 -21.56
N GLY A 435 3.88 4.81 -20.89
CA GLY A 435 3.73 5.45 -19.59
C GLY A 435 3.31 6.91 -19.73
N LEU A 436 2.22 7.27 -19.06
CA LEU A 436 1.59 8.59 -19.09
C LEU A 436 1.96 9.37 -17.84
N HIS A 437 2.51 10.57 -18.02
CA HIS A 437 2.75 11.49 -16.92
C HIS A 437 1.42 12.04 -16.41
N VAL A 438 1.21 12.00 -15.10
CA VAL A 438 0.05 12.57 -14.44
C VAL A 438 0.52 13.36 -13.22
N ASP A 439 0.44 14.69 -13.30
CA ASP A 439 0.79 15.53 -12.15
C ASP A 439 -0.04 15.13 -10.93
N ASN A 440 0.67 14.74 -9.88
CA ASN A 440 0.10 14.24 -8.63
C ASN A 440 -0.84 13.03 -8.79
N GLY A 441 -0.85 12.34 -9.93
CA GLY A 441 -1.79 11.25 -10.19
C GLY A 441 -3.25 11.64 -10.18
N ARG A 442 -3.61 12.92 -10.37
CA ARG A 442 -5.00 13.36 -10.44
C ARG A 442 -5.53 13.22 -11.87
N ILE A 443 -6.48 12.31 -12.08
CA ILE A 443 -7.16 12.11 -13.37
C ILE A 443 -8.57 12.68 -13.26
N GLY A 444 -8.90 13.66 -14.11
CA GLY A 444 -10.21 14.32 -14.16
C GLY A 444 -10.44 15.03 -15.50
N GLY A 445 -11.66 15.55 -15.72
CA GLY A 445 -12.00 16.34 -16.91
C GLY A 445 -11.68 15.64 -18.23
N ASN A 446 -11.17 16.39 -19.21
CA ASN A 446 -10.83 15.86 -20.54
C ASN A 446 -9.80 14.73 -20.51
N MET A 447 -8.85 14.78 -19.56
CA MET A 447 -7.83 13.73 -19.38
C MET A 447 -8.48 12.40 -19.02
N LYS A 448 -9.45 12.40 -18.08
CA LYS A 448 -10.21 11.22 -17.68
C LYS A 448 -10.96 10.62 -18.86
N LYS A 449 -11.71 11.46 -19.59
CA LYS A 449 -12.50 11.07 -20.76
C LYS A 449 -11.64 10.42 -21.86
N ALA A 450 -10.57 11.10 -22.27
CA ALA A 450 -9.68 10.59 -23.31
C ALA A 450 -9.02 9.26 -22.91
N LEU A 451 -8.62 9.14 -21.63
CA LEU A 451 -8.02 7.91 -21.12
C LEU A 451 -9.02 6.74 -21.13
N ARG A 452 -10.28 6.99 -20.71
CA ARG A 452 -11.35 5.99 -20.80
C ARG A 452 -11.58 5.53 -22.24
N GLU A 453 -11.74 6.47 -23.17
CA GLU A 453 -11.99 6.16 -24.59
C GLU A 453 -10.88 5.28 -25.18
N ILE A 454 -9.62 5.58 -24.90
CA ILE A 454 -8.47 4.78 -25.36
C ILE A 454 -8.49 3.38 -24.75
N ILE A 455 -8.67 3.29 -23.43
CA ILE A 455 -8.63 2.00 -22.71
C ILE A 455 -9.77 1.10 -23.17
N GLU A 456 -10.98 1.65 -23.33
CA GLU A 456 -12.15 0.93 -23.81
C GLU A 456 -11.99 0.49 -25.26
N GLN A 457 -11.65 1.42 -26.16
CA GLN A 457 -11.53 1.15 -27.60
C GLN A 457 -10.53 0.04 -27.92
N TYR A 458 -9.40 0.01 -27.21
CA TYR A 458 -8.31 -0.93 -27.46
C TYR A 458 -8.29 -2.11 -26.47
N ASN A 459 -9.28 -2.19 -25.56
CA ASN A 459 -9.36 -3.19 -24.50
C ASN A 459 -8.05 -3.34 -23.71
N LEU A 460 -7.46 -2.19 -23.32
CA LEU A 460 -6.14 -2.18 -22.69
C LEU A 460 -6.25 -2.48 -21.20
N ASN A 461 -5.33 -3.29 -20.69
CA ASN A 461 -4.99 -3.30 -19.27
C ASN A 461 -4.09 -2.10 -18.97
N VAL A 462 -4.11 -1.66 -17.71
CA VAL A 462 -3.25 -0.57 -17.26
C VAL A 462 -2.47 -0.94 -16.00
N ARG A 463 -1.34 -0.27 -15.81
CA ARG A 463 -0.52 -0.43 -14.62
C ARG A 463 -0.24 0.91 -13.95
N LEU A 464 -0.44 0.97 -12.64
CA LEU A 464 -0.21 2.17 -11.85
C LEU A 464 1.25 2.18 -11.34
N THR A 465 1.91 3.32 -11.37
CA THR A 465 3.32 3.42 -10.93
C THR A 465 3.44 3.97 -9.49
N PRO A 466 4.55 3.67 -8.78
CA PRO A 466 4.80 4.25 -7.45
C PRO A 466 5.02 5.77 -7.45
N ASN A 467 5.13 6.38 -8.64
CA ASN A 467 5.25 7.81 -8.87
C ASN A 467 3.93 8.46 -9.32
N GLN A 468 2.80 7.79 -9.06
CA GLN A 468 1.46 8.33 -9.33
C GLN A 468 1.17 8.50 -10.84
N ASN A 469 1.86 7.75 -11.69
CA ASN A 469 1.62 7.71 -13.14
C ASN A 469 0.84 6.45 -13.53
N LEU A 470 0.41 6.38 -14.79
CA LEU A 470 -0.31 5.24 -15.36
C LEU A 470 0.37 4.75 -16.63
N ILE A 471 0.41 3.45 -16.85
CA ILE A 471 0.97 2.80 -18.03
C ILE A 471 -0.16 2.12 -18.78
N LEU A 472 -0.28 2.41 -20.08
CA LEU A 472 -1.09 1.64 -21.01
C LEU A 472 -0.26 0.44 -21.50
N CYS A 473 -0.77 -0.77 -21.32
CA CYS A 473 -0.04 -2.02 -21.61
C CYS A 473 -0.50 -2.67 -22.93
N ASP A 474 0.31 -3.61 -23.44
CA ASP A 474 -0.04 -4.55 -24.52
C ASP A 474 -0.48 -3.87 -25.84
N ILE A 475 0.14 -2.73 -26.15
CA ILE A 475 -0.19 -1.92 -27.31
C ILE A 475 0.47 -2.49 -28.57
N ARG A 476 -0.34 -2.81 -29.59
CA ARG A 476 0.16 -3.19 -30.91
C ARG A 476 0.84 -2.02 -31.61
N ASN A 477 1.88 -2.29 -32.38
CA ASN A 477 2.62 -1.24 -33.12
C ASN A 477 1.70 -0.36 -34.00
N ALA A 478 0.68 -0.95 -34.63
CA ALA A 478 -0.29 -0.22 -35.45
C ALA A 478 -1.14 0.81 -34.68
N TRP A 479 -1.32 0.63 -33.37
CA TRP A 479 -2.14 1.50 -32.52
C TRP A 479 -1.37 2.69 -31.96
N LYS A 480 -0.03 2.65 -32.02
CA LYS A 480 0.85 3.68 -31.44
C LYS A 480 0.49 5.09 -31.92
N ARG A 481 0.34 5.28 -33.23
CA ARG A 481 0.03 6.59 -33.82
C ARG A 481 -1.38 7.09 -33.46
N PRO A 482 -2.47 6.31 -33.64
CA PRO A 482 -3.80 6.68 -33.15
C PRO A 482 -3.83 7.04 -31.66
N ILE A 483 -3.25 6.20 -30.79
CA ILE A 483 -3.22 6.42 -29.34
C ILE A 483 -2.46 7.70 -29.01
N THR A 484 -1.32 7.96 -29.66
CA THR A 484 -0.53 9.19 -29.43
C THR A 484 -1.36 10.43 -29.76
N LYS A 485 -2.13 10.41 -30.85
CA LYS A 485 -3.02 11.52 -31.23
C LYS A 485 -4.12 11.74 -30.19
N ALA A 486 -4.79 10.66 -29.75
CA ALA A 486 -5.85 10.75 -28.76
C ALA A 486 -5.33 11.22 -27.38
N LEU A 487 -4.15 10.72 -26.96
CA LEU A 487 -3.48 11.16 -25.74
C LEU A 487 -3.17 12.67 -25.77
N ALA A 488 -2.60 13.17 -26.87
CA ALA A 488 -2.31 14.59 -27.03
C ALA A 488 -3.57 15.46 -26.99
N GLN A 489 -4.67 15.01 -27.61
CA GLN A 489 -5.98 15.68 -27.55
C GLN A 489 -6.58 15.67 -26.13
N GLY A 490 -6.29 14.63 -25.34
CA GLY A 490 -6.65 14.51 -23.93
C GLY A 490 -5.76 15.28 -22.96
N GLY A 491 -4.71 15.96 -23.45
CA GLY A 491 -3.77 16.71 -22.61
C GLY A 491 -2.61 15.91 -22.04
N PHE A 492 -2.40 14.67 -22.47
CA PHE A 492 -1.21 13.89 -22.11
C PHE A 492 -0.04 14.25 -23.02
N LEU A 493 0.98 14.86 -22.43
CA LEU A 493 2.21 15.21 -23.13
C LEU A 493 3.23 14.08 -23.02
N GLU A 494 3.96 13.83 -24.12
CA GLU A 494 5.14 12.96 -24.05
C GLU A 494 6.18 13.55 -23.09
N PRO A 495 6.98 12.73 -22.38
CA PRO A 495 7.90 13.22 -21.34
C PRO A 495 8.87 14.31 -21.79
N LYS A 496 9.29 14.30 -23.06
CA LYS A 496 10.16 15.35 -23.64
C LYS A 496 9.52 16.75 -23.69
N TYR A 497 8.19 16.85 -23.55
CA TYR A 497 7.43 18.10 -23.51
C TYR A 497 6.95 18.47 -22.10
N VAL A 498 7.29 17.66 -21.10
CA VAL A 498 6.99 17.92 -19.69
C VAL A 498 8.27 18.45 -19.04
N ASP A 499 8.15 19.45 -18.17
CA ASP A 499 9.28 19.93 -17.38
C ASP A 499 9.88 18.76 -16.57
N SER A 500 11.21 18.62 -16.63
CA SER A 500 11.93 17.53 -15.96
C SER A 500 11.71 17.52 -14.43
N LEU A 501 11.36 18.66 -13.82
CA LEU A 501 10.97 18.77 -12.42
C LEU A 501 9.64 18.06 -12.17
N ASN A 502 8.64 18.23 -13.05
CA ASN A 502 7.34 17.57 -12.93
C ASN A 502 7.44 16.05 -13.03
N ILE A 503 8.31 15.52 -13.91
CA ILE A 503 8.48 14.08 -14.13
C ILE A 503 8.84 13.31 -12.84
N THR A 504 9.63 13.92 -11.97
CA THR A 504 10.08 13.28 -10.72
C THR A 504 9.37 13.79 -9.47
N ALA A 505 8.56 14.85 -9.62
CA ALA A 505 7.85 15.45 -8.52
C ALA A 505 6.64 14.64 -8.06
N MET A 506 6.32 14.73 -6.78
CA MET A 506 5.10 14.15 -6.23
C MET A 506 4.57 14.98 -5.07
N ALA A 507 3.25 15.10 -4.98
CA ALA A 507 2.58 15.55 -3.78
C ALA A 507 1.59 14.50 -3.23
N CYS A 508 1.30 14.58 -1.93
CA CYS A 508 0.18 13.87 -1.34
C CYS A 508 -1.12 14.70 -1.48
N PRO A 509 -2.32 14.09 -1.36
CA PRO A 509 -3.57 14.83 -1.46
C PRO A 509 -3.65 16.04 -0.51
N ALA A 510 -3.25 15.86 0.76
CA ALA A 510 -3.33 16.89 1.78
C ALA A 510 -4.74 17.51 1.88
N LEU A 511 -4.86 18.84 1.94
CA LEU A 511 -6.15 19.53 1.93
C LEU A 511 -6.87 19.33 0.59
N PRO A 512 -8.21 19.31 0.58
CA PRO A 512 -9.10 19.57 1.71
C PRO A 512 -9.56 18.34 2.48
N LEU A 513 -9.36 17.13 1.94
CA LEU A 513 -9.98 15.91 2.47
C LEU A 513 -9.10 15.11 3.45
N CYS A 514 -7.79 15.38 3.52
CA CYS A 514 -6.94 14.72 4.51
C CYS A 514 -7.19 15.32 5.91
N PRO A 515 -7.62 14.51 6.91
CA PRO A 515 -7.86 15.01 8.26
C PRO A 515 -6.56 15.36 9.01
N LEU A 516 -5.39 14.93 8.49
CA LEU A 516 -4.09 15.14 9.12
C LEU A 516 -3.27 16.25 8.47
N ALA A 517 -3.75 16.85 7.37
CA ALA A 517 -3.02 17.89 6.67
C ALA A 517 -2.96 19.17 7.51
N ILE A 518 -1.76 19.76 7.59
CA ILE A 518 -1.49 21.03 8.24
C ILE A 518 -1.53 22.15 7.20
N THR A 519 -0.99 21.89 6.01
CA THR A 519 -0.99 22.78 4.84
C THR A 519 -1.28 22.02 3.54
N GLU A 520 -1.25 22.73 2.42
CA GLU A 520 -1.40 22.20 1.07
C GLU A 520 -0.27 21.24 0.68
N ALA A 521 -0.51 20.48 -0.38
CA ALA A 521 0.54 19.78 -1.10
C ALA A 521 0.17 19.63 -2.58
N GLU A 522 -0.81 18.78 -2.89
CA GLU A 522 -1.24 18.54 -4.27
C GLU A 522 -1.74 19.81 -4.97
N ARG A 523 -2.54 20.63 -4.28
CA ARG A 523 -3.05 21.89 -4.85
C ARG A 523 -1.97 22.96 -5.02
N GLY A 524 -0.91 22.92 -4.19
CA GLY A 524 0.14 23.95 -4.15
C GLY A 524 1.40 23.62 -4.96
N ILE A 525 1.68 22.35 -5.22
CA ILE A 525 2.92 21.94 -5.90
C ILE A 525 3.07 22.49 -7.33
N PRO A 526 2.03 22.68 -8.17
CA PRO A 526 2.23 23.23 -9.52
C PRO A 526 2.89 24.61 -9.50
N ASP A 527 2.49 25.49 -8.58
CA ASP A 527 3.08 26.83 -8.46
C ASP A 527 4.49 26.77 -7.84
N LEU A 528 4.75 25.82 -6.93
CA LEU A 528 6.08 25.59 -6.38
C LEU A 528 7.07 25.14 -7.47
N LEU A 529 6.66 24.26 -8.39
CA LEU A 529 7.51 23.80 -9.49
C LEU A 529 7.81 24.92 -10.48
N LYS A 530 6.81 25.76 -10.84
CA LYS A 530 7.04 26.95 -11.66
C LYS A 530 8.04 27.91 -11.03
N ARG A 531 7.92 28.13 -9.71
CA ARG A 531 8.88 28.96 -8.95
C ARG A 531 10.28 28.33 -8.95
N ALA A 532 10.39 27.01 -8.79
CA ALA A 532 11.66 26.32 -8.86
C ALA A 532 12.32 26.49 -10.25
N ARG A 533 11.56 26.31 -11.33
CA ARG A 533 12.04 26.56 -12.69
C ARG A 533 12.52 28.00 -12.90
N ALA A 534 11.75 28.98 -12.46
CA ALA A 534 12.16 30.39 -12.55
C ALA A 534 13.46 30.68 -11.77
N VAL A 535 13.72 29.96 -10.66
CA VAL A 535 15.00 30.06 -9.97
C VAL A 535 16.11 29.39 -10.78
N PHE A 536 15.89 28.21 -11.36
CA PHE A 536 16.86 27.55 -12.26
C PHE A 536 17.30 28.50 -13.38
N ASP A 537 16.33 29.15 -14.04
CA ASP A 537 16.61 30.11 -15.12
C ASP A 537 17.43 31.31 -14.60
N LYS A 538 17.07 31.84 -13.42
CA LYS A 538 17.78 32.96 -12.80
C LYS A 538 19.23 32.63 -12.41
N VAL A 539 19.51 31.40 -12.01
CA VAL A 539 20.86 30.96 -11.63
C VAL A 539 21.67 30.38 -12.80
N GLY A 540 21.08 30.31 -14.00
CA GLY A 540 21.75 29.82 -15.20
C GLY A 540 21.78 28.30 -15.35
N LEU A 541 20.94 27.55 -14.63
CA LEU A 541 20.79 26.10 -14.81
C LEU A 541 20.01 25.80 -16.09
N LYS A 542 20.42 24.76 -16.81
CA LYS A 542 19.77 24.41 -18.08
C LYS A 542 18.36 23.86 -17.85
N TYR A 543 17.49 24.04 -18.85
CA TYR A 543 16.10 23.55 -18.78
C TYR A 543 16.01 22.03 -18.57
N ASN A 544 16.97 21.26 -19.10
CA ASN A 544 17.01 19.80 -18.95
C ASN A 544 17.53 19.33 -17.58
N GLU A 545 18.11 20.21 -16.77
CA GLU A 545 18.46 19.88 -15.39
C GLU A 545 17.20 19.74 -14.52
N SER A 546 17.28 18.85 -13.53
CA SER A 546 16.15 18.49 -12.68
C SER A 546 16.61 18.22 -11.25
N LEU A 547 15.63 18.22 -10.34
CA LEU A 547 15.76 17.89 -8.94
C LEU A 547 14.50 17.10 -8.52
N VAL A 548 14.67 16.06 -7.71
CA VAL A 548 13.52 15.33 -7.15
C VAL A 548 12.86 16.17 -6.06
N ILE A 549 11.70 16.77 -6.38
CA ILE A 549 10.91 17.60 -5.45
C ILE A 549 9.69 16.83 -4.94
N ARG A 550 9.56 16.64 -3.63
CA ARG A 550 8.40 15.92 -3.07
C ARG A 550 7.75 16.71 -1.94
N VAL A 551 6.43 16.88 -2.00
CA VAL A 551 5.68 17.75 -1.10
C VAL A 551 4.64 16.96 -0.31
N THR A 552 4.57 17.22 1.00
CA THR A 552 3.55 16.65 1.87
C THR A 552 2.97 17.69 2.80
N GLY A 553 1.67 17.66 3.04
CA GLY A 553 1.01 18.63 3.92
C GLY A 553 1.20 18.38 5.42
N CYS A 554 1.93 17.34 5.83
CA CYS A 554 2.18 16.96 7.23
C CYS A 554 3.35 15.95 7.33
N PRO A 555 3.91 15.65 8.53
CA PRO A 555 5.12 14.83 8.69
C PRO A 555 4.91 13.30 8.52
N ASN A 556 3.74 12.87 8.07
CA ASN A 556 3.47 11.45 7.80
C ASN A 556 4.24 10.91 6.59
N GLY A 557 4.71 11.78 5.69
CA GLY A 557 5.58 11.41 4.57
C GLY A 557 4.89 10.59 3.47
N CYS A 558 3.61 10.85 3.17
CA CYS A 558 2.83 10.09 2.18
C CYS A 558 3.39 10.14 0.75
N ALA A 559 4.02 11.25 0.37
CA ALA A 559 4.73 11.42 -0.91
C ALA A 559 6.22 11.08 -0.82
N ARG A 560 6.67 10.42 0.25
CA ARG A 560 8.07 10.03 0.49
C ARG A 560 9.06 11.23 0.40
N PRO A 561 8.81 12.35 1.11
CA PRO A 561 9.59 13.58 0.99
C PRO A 561 11.00 13.47 1.61
N TYR A 562 11.22 12.50 2.51
CA TYR A 562 12.53 12.29 3.14
C TYR A 562 13.53 11.56 2.25
N MET A 563 13.09 11.12 1.06
CA MET A 563 13.95 10.56 0.01
C MET A 563 14.14 11.54 -1.15
N ALA A 564 13.58 12.74 -1.04
CA ALA A 564 13.66 13.77 -2.07
C ALA A 564 15.00 14.50 -1.97
N GLU A 565 15.52 14.98 -3.09
CA GLU A 565 16.63 15.92 -3.05
C GLU A 565 16.18 17.26 -2.44
N LEU A 566 14.93 17.67 -2.72
CA LEU A 566 14.22 18.74 -2.02
C LEU A 566 12.85 18.26 -1.54
N GLY A 567 12.75 17.97 -0.24
CA GLY A 567 11.51 17.61 0.43
C GLY A 567 10.87 18.81 1.12
N LEU A 568 9.57 19.02 0.90
CA LEU A 568 8.78 20.03 1.60
C LEU A 568 7.73 19.33 2.48
N VAL A 569 7.84 19.53 3.80
CA VAL A 569 7.02 18.84 4.80
C VAL A 569 6.25 19.87 5.62
N GLY A 570 4.94 19.97 5.40
CA GLY A 570 4.08 20.94 6.04
C GLY A 570 4.15 20.89 7.57
N ASP A 571 4.47 22.03 8.19
CA ASP A 571 4.68 22.17 9.63
C ASP A 571 3.86 23.32 10.27
N GLY A 572 3.17 24.10 9.45
CA GLY A 572 2.24 25.16 9.82
C GLY A 572 1.32 25.52 8.64
N PRO A 573 0.29 26.37 8.81
CA PRO A 573 -0.75 26.58 7.80
C PRO A 573 -0.26 26.96 6.40
N ASN A 574 0.81 27.77 6.32
CA ASN A 574 1.44 28.22 5.08
C ASN A 574 2.97 28.05 5.15
N SER A 575 3.45 27.01 5.84
CA SER A 575 4.87 26.77 6.04
C SER A 575 5.23 25.30 5.83
N TYR A 576 6.47 25.08 5.40
CA TYR A 576 7.04 23.77 5.20
C TYR A 576 8.40 23.69 5.90
N GLN A 577 8.64 22.60 6.62
CA GLN A 577 9.99 22.17 6.93
C GLN A 577 10.66 21.68 5.64
N VAL A 578 11.76 22.33 5.27
CA VAL A 578 12.62 21.89 4.16
C VAL A 578 13.49 20.72 4.61
N ARG A 579 13.61 19.71 3.74
CA ARG A 579 14.54 18.60 3.88
C ARG A 579 15.39 18.51 2.63
N LEU A 580 16.71 18.51 2.82
CA LEU A 580 17.68 18.29 1.76
C LEU A 580 18.30 16.91 1.98
N THR A 581 18.43 16.13 0.92
CA THR A 581 19.08 14.83 0.96
C THR A 581 19.98 14.71 -0.26
N LEU A 582 21.19 14.23 -0.04
CA LEU A 582 22.06 13.80 -1.14
C LEU A 582 21.51 12.44 -1.61
N SER A 583 20.92 12.42 -2.80
CA SER A 583 20.43 11.19 -3.41
C SER A 583 21.61 10.26 -3.68
N GLN A 584 21.52 8.99 -3.29
CA GLN A 584 22.48 7.95 -3.71
C GLN A 584 22.33 7.56 -5.19
N CYS A 585 21.20 7.88 -5.84
CA CYS A 585 20.88 7.42 -7.19
C CYS A 585 20.96 8.52 -8.26
N LEU A 586 21.13 9.77 -7.86
CA LEU A 586 21.09 10.91 -8.76
C LEU A 586 22.07 11.99 -8.25
N ILE A 587 23.18 12.14 -8.97
CA ILE A 587 23.98 13.36 -9.18
C ILE A 587 25.28 13.56 -8.36
N SER A 588 26.28 14.09 -9.07
CA SER A 588 27.64 14.46 -8.68
C SER A 588 27.74 15.64 -7.68
N PRO A 589 28.91 15.86 -7.02
CA PRO A 589 29.10 16.84 -5.95
C PRO A 589 28.84 18.32 -6.31
N GLU A 590 28.93 18.72 -7.58
CA GLU A 590 28.85 20.12 -8.03
C GLU A 590 27.47 20.77 -7.85
N ASN A 591 26.41 19.98 -7.59
CA ASN A 591 25.03 20.48 -7.51
C ASN A 591 24.58 20.95 -6.10
N TYR A 592 25.47 21.00 -5.11
CA TYR A 592 25.11 21.37 -3.74
C TYR A 592 24.85 22.87 -3.55
N GLN A 593 25.66 23.74 -4.15
CA GLN A 593 25.47 25.20 -4.07
C GLN A 593 24.16 25.63 -4.73
N ASN A 594 23.80 25.00 -5.85
CA ASN A 594 22.54 25.24 -6.55
C ASN A 594 21.32 24.83 -5.70
N LYS A 595 21.39 23.72 -4.96
CA LYS A 595 20.35 23.28 -4.01
C LYS A 595 20.14 24.28 -2.86
N LEU A 596 21.22 24.87 -2.35
CA LEU A 596 21.15 25.93 -1.34
C LEU A 596 20.48 27.19 -1.90
N ILE A 597 20.90 27.67 -3.08
CA ILE A 597 20.32 28.87 -3.72
C ILE A 597 18.83 28.66 -4.03
N LEU A 598 18.45 27.47 -4.48
CA LEU A 598 17.04 27.11 -4.70
C LEU A 598 16.24 27.20 -3.40
N THR A 599 16.80 26.67 -2.31
CA THR A 599 16.16 26.67 -0.98
C THR A 599 15.97 28.10 -0.47
N PHE A 600 17.00 28.94 -0.58
CA PHE A 600 16.94 30.36 -0.17
C PHE A 600 15.93 31.18 -0.97
N ASN A 601 15.80 30.95 -2.28
CA ASN A 601 14.86 31.70 -3.13
C ASN A 601 13.41 31.16 -3.06
N LEU A 602 13.22 29.85 -2.86
CA LEU A 602 11.88 29.26 -2.71
C LEU A 602 11.23 29.59 -1.36
N CYS A 603 12.02 29.74 -0.29
CA CYS A 603 11.48 30.04 1.04
C CYS A 603 11.33 31.53 1.34
N GLY A 604 11.88 32.43 0.49
CA GLY A 604 12.04 33.84 0.87
C GLY A 604 13.02 33.98 2.03
N LYS A 605 13.34 35.22 2.44
CA LYS A 605 14.21 35.52 3.59
C LYS A 605 13.55 35.14 4.93
N THR A 606 13.17 33.88 5.12
CA THR A 606 12.75 33.32 6.41
C THR A 606 13.91 32.54 6.99
N ASP A 607 14.34 32.98 8.17
CA ASP A 607 15.44 32.47 9.00
C ASP A 607 15.88 31.02 8.73
N LEU A 608 16.83 30.85 7.80
CA LEU A 608 17.65 29.65 7.68
C LEU A 608 18.79 29.62 8.71
N ALA A 609 18.81 30.57 9.66
CA ALA A 609 19.82 30.66 10.69
C ALA A 609 19.28 30.10 12.03
N ARG A 610 19.96 29.05 12.52
CA ARG A 610 19.88 28.46 13.87
C ARG A 610 18.64 27.59 14.16
N ARG A 611 18.74 26.31 13.82
CA ARG A 611 18.76 25.17 14.75
C ARG A 611 18.67 23.87 13.93
N ASP A 612 19.45 22.87 14.34
CA ASP A 612 19.46 21.48 13.84
C ASP A 612 20.35 21.11 12.65
N THR A 613 21.60 21.58 12.64
CA THR A 613 22.72 20.86 11.99
C THR A 613 23.57 20.15 13.04
N LYS A 614 23.00 19.14 13.71
CA LYS A 614 23.75 18.17 14.51
C LYS A 614 23.05 16.81 14.47
N SER A 615 23.22 16.08 13.37
CA SER A 615 23.25 14.61 13.37
C SER A 615 23.69 14.12 11.99
N ASP A 616 24.83 13.42 11.97
CA ASP A 616 25.35 12.54 10.92
C ASP A 616 25.82 13.15 9.60
N ILE A 617 26.72 14.13 9.70
CA ILE A 617 27.76 14.35 8.67
C ILE A 617 28.99 13.57 9.12
N ASN A 618 29.05 12.30 8.75
CA ASN A 618 30.28 11.50 8.75
C ASN A 618 30.52 10.98 7.33
N SER A 619 30.69 11.90 6.40
CA SER A 619 31.36 11.66 5.12
C SER A 619 32.58 12.58 5.08
N LYS A 620 33.76 11.96 5.10
CA LYS A 620 35.09 12.57 5.12
C LYS A 620 35.26 13.66 4.05
N ASN A 621 35.97 14.72 4.46
CA ASN A 621 36.71 15.71 3.67
C ASN A 621 35.97 16.45 2.56
N PHE A 622 35.69 17.74 2.74
CA PHE A 622 35.88 18.78 1.72
C PHE A 622 35.87 20.15 2.44
N TYR A 623 37.06 20.62 2.81
CA TYR A 623 37.35 22.05 2.98
C TYR A 623 38.05 22.47 1.70
N GLU A 624 37.37 23.26 0.87
CA GLU A 624 37.89 24.38 0.06
C GLU A 624 36.71 25.06 -0.66
#